data_AF-A0A934AKY0-F1
#
_entry.id   AF-A0A934AKY0-F1
#
_cell.length_a   1.000
_cell.length_b   1.000
_cell.length_c   1.000
_cell.angle_alpha   90.00
_cell.angle_beta   90.00
_cell.angle_gamma   90.00
#
_symmetry.space_group_name_H-M   'P 1'
#
loop_
_entity.id
_entity.type
_entity.pdbx_description
1 polymer ?
#
loop_
_entity_poly.entity_id
_entity_poly.type
_entity_poly.pdbx_seq_one_letter_code
_entity_poly.pdbx_strand_id
1 'polypeptide(L)'
;MRFQKTVAIFAAVLCLSVPAFSAAPSFSLDALKGLAGSDEFGMPDTQPTSGWQELVIKVAKNGTFTPGAEDIPSTLGLKKITGAENATHQSEYINLWGFVDESGTFAAFMATLVSEKWTLKGEVWTVEQRMHILDMAGDPQRATKAVIVEKTDGQVLDYKSEPAEVGDADVAAHRNAVLDMWKAFKPAAK
;
A
#
# COMPACT_ATOMS: atom_id res chain seq x y z
N MET A 1 -1.74 -11.79 -36.78
CA MET A 1 -1.55 -11.89 -35.32
C MET A 1 -0.99 -10.56 -34.83
N ARG A 2 -1.81 -9.74 -34.14
CA ARG A 2 -1.37 -8.49 -33.50
C ARG A 2 -1.25 -8.78 -32.00
N PHE A 3 -0.04 -8.64 -31.46
CA PHE A 3 0.24 -8.82 -30.05
C PHE A 3 -0.50 -7.77 -29.20
N GLN A 4 -1.01 -8.24 -28.07
CA GLN A 4 -1.85 -7.54 -27.12
C GLN A 4 -1.16 -6.30 -26.54
N LYS A 5 -1.88 -5.18 -26.57
CA LYS A 5 -1.61 -4.01 -25.73
C LYS A 5 -2.23 -4.27 -24.36
N THR A 6 -1.46 -4.87 -23.44
CA THR A 6 -1.89 -5.05 -22.03
C THR A 6 -0.86 -4.44 -21.10
N VAL A 7 -0.58 -3.15 -21.26
CA VAL A 7 0.23 -2.37 -20.32
C VAL A 7 -0.31 -0.95 -20.35
N ALA A 8 -1.25 -0.59 -19.47
CA ALA A 8 -1.53 0.80 -19.04
C ALA A 8 -2.85 0.95 -18.27
N ILE A 9 -3.19 0.11 -17.29
CA ILE A 9 -4.26 0.45 -16.33
C ILE A 9 -3.94 -0.15 -14.95
N PHE A 10 -2.92 0.38 -14.26
CA PHE A 10 -2.77 0.17 -12.81
C PHE A 10 -2.40 1.46 -12.07
N ALA A 11 -2.19 2.56 -12.80
CA ALA A 11 -1.70 3.80 -12.24
C ALA A 11 -2.82 4.81 -11.90
N ALA A 12 -4.08 4.48 -12.24
CA ALA A 12 -5.24 5.36 -12.09
C ALA A 12 -6.27 4.92 -11.02
N VAL A 13 -5.98 3.88 -10.22
CA VAL A 13 -6.97 3.26 -9.31
C VAL A 13 -6.75 3.60 -7.83
N LEU A 14 -5.73 4.38 -7.48
CA LEU A 14 -5.47 4.74 -6.08
C LEU A 14 -6.18 6.03 -5.59
N CYS A 15 -6.84 6.78 -6.47
CA CYS A 15 -7.76 7.88 -6.08
C CYS A 15 -9.18 7.38 -5.76
N LEU A 16 -9.35 6.14 -5.30
CA LEU A 16 -10.62 5.71 -4.74
C LEU A 16 -10.81 6.38 -3.39
N SER A 17 -11.64 7.41 -3.36
CA SER A 17 -12.31 7.89 -2.15
C SER A 17 -12.75 6.69 -1.34
N VAL A 18 -12.12 6.49 -0.18
CA VAL A 18 -12.38 5.35 0.71
C VAL A 18 -13.88 5.31 1.01
N PRO A 19 -14.64 4.28 0.57
CA PRO A 19 -16.03 4.16 0.98
C PRO A 19 -16.08 3.93 2.49
N ALA A 20 -17.11 4.47 3.14
CA ALA A 20 -17.32 4.40 4.58
C ALA A 20 -17.11 2.97 5.12
N PHE A 21 -16.22 2.86 6.09
CA PHE A 21 -15.78 1.63 6.72
C PHE A 21 -16.97 0.85 7.33
N SER A 22 -17.18 -0.39 6.87
CA SER A 22 -17.98 -1.36 7.62
C SER A 22 -17.08 -2.09 8.61
N ALA A 23 -17.63 -2.44 9.78
CA ALA A 23 -16.91 -3.17 10.83
C ALA A 23 -16.23 -4.42 10.26
N ALA A 24 -14.92 -4.53 10.51
CA ALA A 24 -14.10 -5.64 10.05
C ALA A 24 -14.58 -6.97 10.64
N PRO A 25 -14.59 -8.08 9.87
CA PRO A 25 -14.75 -9.41 10.45
C PRO A 25 -13.62 -9.66 11.45
N SER A 26 -13.93 -10.38 12.53
CA SER A 26 -12.98 -10.71 13.59
C SER A 26 -11.86 -11.59 13.03
N PHE A 27 -10.68 -11.02 12.83
CA PHE A 27 -9.48 -11.78 12.46
C PHE A 27 -9.00 -12.57 13.67
N SER A 28 -8.94 -13.91 13.54
CA SER A 28 -8.29 -14.75 14.54
C SER A 28 -6.78 -14.59 14.43
N LEU A 29 -6.11 -14.35 15.56
CA LEU A 29 -4.65 -14.40 15.66
C LEU A 29 -4.11 -15.76 15.18
N ASP A 30 -4.91 -16.82 15.26
CA ASP A 30 -4.53 -18.17 14.80
C ASP A 30 -4.55 -18.30 13.28
N ALA A 31 -5.35 -17.52 12.54
CA ALA A 31 -5.27 -17.44 11.08
C ALA A 31 -3.96 -16.76 10.62
N LEU A 32 -3.42 -15.85 11.43
CA LEU A 32 -2.10 -15.24 11.22
C LEU A 32 -0.94 -16.13 11.67
N LYS A 33 -1.16 -17.01 12.67
CA LYS A 33 -0.19 -18.06 13.00
C LYS A 33 -0.10 -19.12 11.92
N GLY A 34 -1.16 -19.38 11.16
CA GLY A 34 -1.10 -20.18 9.93
C GLY A 34 -0.17 -19.58 8.87
N LEU A 35 -0.08 -18.25 8.80
CA LEU A 35 0.90 -17.52 7.98
C LEU A 35 2.35 -17.62 8.51
N ALA A 36 2.51 -17.93 9.79
CA ALA A 36 3.79 -18.03 10.50
C ALA A 36 4.14 -19.48 10.88
N GLY A 37 3.41 -20.49 10.38
CA GLY A 37 3.56 -21.86 10.87
C GLY A 37 2.72 -22.93 10.18
N SER A 38 2.41 -22.81 8.88
CA SER A 38 1.86 -23.94 8.12
C SER A 38 2.58 -24.17 6.79
N ASP A 39 3.16 -25.36 6.69
CA ASP A 39 4.04 -25.89 5.65
C ASP A 39 3.39 -26.10 4.26
N GLU A 40 2.22 -25.50 3.97
CA GLU A 40 1.58 -25.62 2.65
C GLU A 40 1.57 -24.32 1.82
N PHE A 41 2.04 -23.20 2.37
CA PHE A 41 2.26 -21.96 1.61
C PHE A 41 3.70 -21.41 1.68
N GLY A 42 4.64 -22.20 2.21
CA GLY A 42 6.08 -21.97 2.01
C GLY A 42 6.63 -20.63 2.51
N MET A 43 6.13 -20.10 3.63
CA MET A 43 6.91 -19.15 4.41
C MET A 43 7.88 -19.97 5.28
N PRO A 44 9.21 -19.84 5.12
CA PRO A 44 10.15 -20.62 5.90
C PRO A 44 9.97 -20.34 7.39
N ASP A 45 10.06 -21.41 8.19
CA ASP A 45 10.04 -21.48 9.65
C ASP A 45 11.29 -20.83 10.29
N THR A 46 11.71 -19.71 9.72
CA THR A 46 12.80 -18.88 10.19
C THR A 46 12.24 -17.89 11.19
N GLN A 47 12.77 -17.93 12.43
CA GLN A 47 12.82 -16.79 13.34
C GLN A 47 12.87 -15.48 12.53
N PRO A 48 12.00 -14.47 12.80
CA PRO A 48 11.94 -13.25 12.00
C PRO A 48 13.32 -12.58 12.03
N THR A 49 14.06 -12.73 10.94
CA THR A 49 15.48 -12.35 10.83
C THR A 49 15.64 -11.01 10.13
N SER A 50 14.55 -10.32 9.80
CA SER A 50 14.59 -8.98 9.21
C SER A 50 13.43 -8.13 9.70
N GLY A 51 13.68 -6.82 9.92
CA GLY A 51 12.64 -5.86 10.31
C GLY A 51 11.52 -5.67 9.27
N TRP A 52 11.59 -6.36 8.12
CA TRP A 52 10.51 -6.44 7.13
C TRP A 52 9.39 -7.39 7.57
N GLN A 53 9.72 -8.61 8.00
CA GLN A 53 8.74 -9.60 8.48
C GLN A 53 7.94 -9.05 9.68
N GLU A 54 8.63 -8.38 10.60
CA GLU A 54 7.98 -7.68 11.72
C GLU A 54 7.01 -6.59 11.25
N LEU A 55 7.35 -5.87 10.18
CA LEU A 55 6.49 -4.86 9.60
C LEU A 55 5.25 -5.49 8.93
N VAL A 56 5.42 -6.58 8.17
CA VAL A 56 4.30 -7.33 7.58
C VAL A 56 3.34 -7.79 8.67
N ILE A 57 3.83 -8.40 9.75
CA ILE A 57 3.03 -8.81 10.90
C ILE A 57 2.33 -7.60 11.55
N LYS A 58 3.03 -6.46 11.68
CA LYS A 58 2.44 -5.23 12.21
C LYS A 58 1.27 -4.75 11.36
N VAL A 59 1.41 -4.74 10.04
CA VAL A 59 0.33 -4.36 9.12
C VAL A 59 -0.82 -5.34 9.21
N ALA A 60 -0.55 -6.63 9.23
CA ALA A 60 -1.60 -7.65 9.35
C ALA A 60 -2.41 -7.53 10.65
N LYS A 61 -1.74 -7.20 11.76
CA LYS A 61 -2.39 -7.05 13.08
C LYS A 61 -3.18 -5.75 13.23
N ASN A 62 -2.65 -4.65 12.70
CA ASN A 62 -3.17 -3.30 13.02
C ASN A 62 -3.85 -2.64 11.82
N GLY A 63 -3.65 -3.16 10.63
CA GLY A 63 -4.16 -2.62 9.38
C GLY A 63 -5.68 -2.63 9.30
N THR A 64 -6.16 -1.83 8.36
CA THR A 64 -7.55 -1.85 7.92
C THR A 64 -7.65 -2.73 6.69
N PHE A 65 -8.57 -3.69 6.75
CA PHE A 65 -8.88 -4.54 5.60
C PHE A 65 -9.82 -3.80 4.64
N THR A 66 -9.48 -3.83 3.36
CA THR A 66 -10.36 -3.41 2.28
C THR A 66 -10.58 -4.61 1.35
N PRO A 67 -11.82 -5.08 1.18
CA PRO A 67 -12.10 -6.17 0.24
C PRO A 67 -11.77 -5.72 -1.18
N GLY A 68 -11.25 -6.65 -1.99
CA GLY A 68 -11.06 -6.43 -3.40
C GLY A 68 -12.38 -6.19 -4.13
N ALA A 69 -12.29 -5.57 -5.31
CA ALA A 69 -13.42 -5.28 -6.18
C ALA A 69 -13.01 -5.50 -7.64
N GLU A 70 -13.77 -6.32 -8.37
CA GLU A 70 -13.50 -6.67 -9.77
C GLU A 70 -12.04 -7.13 -9.97
N ASP A 71 -11.21 -6.32 -10.65
CA ASP A 71 -9.80 -6.58 -10.95
C ASP A 71 -8.84 -6.07 -9.87
N ILE A 72 -9.36 -5.50 -8.78
CA ILE A 72 -8.57 -4.92 -7.68
C ILE A 72 -8.44 -5.95 -6.56
N PRO A 73 -7.21 -6.38 -6.21
CA PRO A 73 -7.00 -7.30 -5.09
C PRO A 73 -7.42 -6.68 -3.74
N SER A 74 -7.69 -7.54 -2.76
CA SER A 74 -7.92 -7.12 -1.39
C SER A 74 -6.66 -6.51 -0.79
N THR A 75 -6.83 -5.62 0.20
CA THR A 75 -5.70 -4.99 0.90
C THR A 75 -5.82 -5.05 2.41
N LEU A 76 -4.67 -5.15 3.08
CA LEU A 76 -4.48 -4.79 4.48
C LEU A 76 -3.51 -3.61 4.53
N GLY A 77 -3.98 -2.46 4.99
CA GLY A 77 -3.20 -1.22 4.93
C GLY A 77 -3.08 -0.49 6.26
N LEU A 78 -1.95 0.17 6.47
CA LEU A 78 -1.83 1.24 7.47
C LEU A 78 -1.70 2.58 6.73
N LYS A 79 -2.34 3.61 7.28
CA LYS A 79 -2.20 5.00 6.82
C LYS A 79 -1.72 5.90 7.95
N LYS A 80 -0.88 6.88 7.62
CA LYS A 80 -0.47 7.97 8.50
C LYS A 80 -0.63 9.28 7.75
N ILE A 81 -1.38 10.20 8.32
CA ILE A 81 -1.62 11.52 7.75
C ILE A 81 -1.08 12.56 8.71
N THR A 82 -0.27 13.48 8.17
CA THR A 82 0.31 14.60 8.90
C THR A 82 -0.26 15.90 8.34
N GLY A 83 -1.04 16.61 9.15
CA GLY A 83 -1.86 17.74 8.72
C GLY A 83 -3.35 17.41 8.72
N ALA A 84 -4.17 18.37 8.30
CA ALA A 84 -5.62 18.18 8.16
C ALA A 84 -5.94 17.66 6.75
N GLU A 85 -6.74 16.60 6.64
CA GLU A 85 -7.09 15.95 5.35
C GLU A 85 -7.81 16.92 4.38
N ASN A 86 -8.51 17.92 4.90
CA ASN A 86 -9.18 18.97 4.11
C ASN A 86 -8.29 20.19 3.81
N ALA A 87 -6.99 20.10 4.07
CA ALA A 87 -5.99 21.13 3.78
C ALA A 87 -4.72 20.50 3.20
N THR A 88 -3.69 21.30 2.92
CA THR A 88 -2.36 20.79 2.56
C THR A 88 -1.84 19.84 3.65
N HIS A 89 -1.48 18.62 3.26
CA HIS A 89 -1.06 17.56 4.18
C HIS A 89 -0.10 16.57 3.51
N GLN A 90 0.45 15.66 4.30
CA GLN A 90 1.24 14.54 3.82
C GLN A 90 0.59 13.23 4.24
N SER A 91 0.49 12.30 3.31
CA SER A 91 -0.10 10.99 3.51
C SER A 91 0.93 9.91 3.20
N GLU A 92 1.06 8.96 4.10
CA GLU A 92 1.95 7.81 3.95
C GLU A 92 1.13 6.54 4.12
N TYR A 93 1.37 5.56 3.26
CA TYR A 93 0.67 4.28 3.25
C TYR A 93 1.66 3.13 3.15
N ILE A 94 1.34 2.04 3.85
CA ILE A 94 1.85 0.71 3.55
C ILE A 94 0.66 -0.22 3.36
N ASN A 95 0.61 -0.90 2.21
CA ASN A 95 -0.45 -1.85 1.90
C ASN A 95 0.16 -3.20 1.59
N LEU A 96 -0.41 -4.26 2.16
CA LEU A 96 -0.24 -5.63 1.71
C LEU A 96 -1.39 -5.93 0.75
N TRP A 97 -1.06 -6.36 -0.46
CA TRP A 97 -2.04 -6.73 -1.49
C TRP A 97 -2.14 -8.25 -1.56
N GLY A 98 -3.37 -8.74 -1.67
CA GLY A 98 -3.63 -10.16 -1.53
C GLY A 98 -5.01 -10.58 -2.02
N PHE A 99 -5.28 -11.86 -1.84
CA PHE A 99 -6.61 -12.44 -2.05
C PHE A 99 -7.11 -13.05 -0.75
N VAL A 100 -8.43 -13.20 -0.65
CA VAL A 100 -9.06 -13.94 0.44
C VAL A 100 -9.47 -15.29 -0.13
N ASP A 101 -9.00 -16.38 0.49
CA ASP A 101 -9.38 -17.73 0.09
C ASP A 101 -10.81 -18.10 0.54
N GLU A 102 -11.25 -19.30 0.18
CA GLU A 102 -12.59 -19.81 0.54
C GLU A 102 -12.81 -19.91 2.06
N SER A 103 -11.74 -19.98 2.85
CA SER A 103 -11.79 -20.02 4.31
C SER A 103 -11.88 -18.63 4.96
N GLY A 104 -11.81 -17.55 4.17
CA GLY A 104 -11.76 -16.18 4.66
C GLY A 104 -10.35 -15.75 5.07
N THR A 105 -9.32 -16.51 4.72
CA THR A 105 -7.93 -16.19 5.05
C THR A 105 -7.30 -15.28 4.00
N PHE A 106 -6.71 -14.17 4.45
CA PHE A 106 -6.01 -13.24 3.57
C PHE A 106 -4.57 -13.72 3.29
N ALA A 107 -4.25 -13.93 2.01
CA ALA A 107 -2.91 -14.28 1.54
C ALA A 107 -2.31 -13.11 0.74
N ALA A 108 -1.27 -12.49 1.30
CA ALA A 108 -0.55 -11.40 0.66
C ALA A 108 0.44 -11.92 -0.40
N PHE A 109 0.54 -11.24 -1.54
CA PHE A 109 1.50 -11.56 -2.61
C PHE A 109 2.45 -10.42 -2.96
N MET A 110 2.13 -9.17 -2.56
CA MET A 110 3.05 -8.03 -2.71
C MET A 110 2.73 -6.94 -1.67
N ALA A 111 3.64 -5.99 -1.55
CA ALA A 111 3.45 -4.80 -0.74
C ALA A 111 3.66 -3.51 -1.55
N THR A 112 2.98 -2.45 -1.16
CA THR A 112 3.24 -1.09 -1.68
C THR A 112 3.57 -0.13 -0.54
N LEU A 113 4.56 0.71 -0.76
CA LEU A 113 4.82 1.91 0.03
C LEU A 113 4.44 3.12 -0.80
N VAL A 114 3.55 3.95 -0.30
CA VAL A 114 3.08 5.15 -1.00
C VAL A 114 3.28 6.36 -0.11
N SER A 115 3.96 7.39 -0.65
CA SER A 115 4.10 8.70 -0.04
C SER A 115 3.43 9.71 -0.96
N GLU A 116 2.60 10.56 -0.38
CA GLU A 116 1.86 11.60 -1.09
C GLU A 116 1.99 12.93 -0.37
N LYS A 117 2.32 13.95 -1.13
CA LYS A 117 2.27 15.33 -0.68
C LYS A 117 1.10 16.04 -1.36
N TRP A 118 0.12 16.43 -0.55
CA TRP A 118 -1.12 17.05 -0.97
C TRP A 118 -1.03 18.56 -0.80
N THR A 119 -1.29 19.31 -1.85
CA THR A 119 -1.32 20.79 -1.83
C THR A 119 -2.67 21.29 -2.33
N LEU A 120 -3.37 22.09 -1.52
CA LEU A 120 -4.64 22.72 -1.90
C LEU A 120 -4.43 24.15 -2.41
N LYS A 121 -4.96 24.48 -3.59
CA LYS A 121 -5.05 25.85 -4.08
C LYS A 121 -6.45 26.13 -4.63
N GLY A 122 -7.27 26.82 -3.85
CA GLY A 122 -8.69 26.99 -4.17
C GLY A 122 -9.41 25.65 -4.05
N GLU A 123 -10.07 25.21 -5.13
CA GLU A 123 -10.78 23.92 -5.20
C GLU A 123 -9.99 22.83 -5.93
N VAL A 124 -8.67 23.04 -6.09
CA VAL A 124 -7.80 22.12 -6.84
C VAL A 124 -6.72 21.58 -5.92
N TRP A 125 -6.67 20.26 -5.84
CA TRP A 125 -5.58 19.48 -5.26
C TRP A 125 -4.48 19.25 -6.28
N THR A 126 -3.24 19.27 -5.78
CA THR A 126 -2.09 18.70 -6.46
C THR A 126 -1.44 17.69 -5.54
N VAL A 127 -1.31 16.45 -6.01
CA VAL A 127 -0.76 15.31 -5.29
C VAL A 127 0.54 14.92 -5.95
N GLU A 128 1.66 15.10 -5.24
CA GLU A 128 2.95 14.55 -5.63
C GLU A 128 3.09 13.18 -4.98
N GLN A 129 3.00 12.11 -5.77
CA GLN A 129 3.01 10.72 -5.30
C GLN A 129 4.33 10.02 -5.64
N ARG A 130 4.88 9.30 -4.67
CA ARG A 130 5.95 8.32 -4.85
C ARG A 130 5.47 6.95 -4.38
N MET A 131 5.54 5.95 -5.25
CA MET A 131 5.13 4.59 -4.93
C MET A 131 6.28 3.62 -5.18
N HIS A 132 6.42 2.65 -4.28
CA HIS A 132 7.34 1.52 -4.38
C HIS A 132 6.54 0.23 -4.26
N ILE A 133 6.75 -0.71 -5.18
CA ILE A 133 6.22 -2.07 -5.13
C ILE A 133 7.35 -2.97 -4.64
N LEU A 134 7.07 -3.76 -3.62
CA LEU A 134 7.98 -4.74 -3.04
C LEU A 134 7.33 -6.11 -3.10
N ASP A 135 8.13 -7.15 -3.28
CA ASP A 135 7.64 -8.51 -3.06
C ASP A 135 7.52 -8.82 -1.55
N MET A 136 7.08 -10.03 -1.22
CA MET A 136 6.91 -10.45 0.16
C MET A 136 8.24 -10.73 0.90
N ALA A 137 9.37 -10.82 0.18
CA ALA A 137 10.70 -10.83 0.80
C ALA A 137 11.16 -9.42 1.19
N GLY A 138 10.50 -8.38 0.68
CA GLY A 138 10.84 -6.98 0.91
C GLY A 138 11.79 -6.42 -0.15
N ASP A 139 12.00 -7.14 -1.25
CA ASP A 139 12.85 -6.68 -2.34
C ASP A 139 12.06 -5.75 -3.27
N PRO A 140 12.65 -4.60 -3.66
CA PRO A 140 11.98 -3.61 -4.49
C PRO A 140 11.87 -4.11 -5.94
N GLN A 141 10.64 -4.18 -6.45
CA GLN A 141 10.32 -4.66 -7.78
C GLN A 141 10.10 -3.51 -8.77
N ARG A 142 9.48 -2.41 -8.32
CA ARG A 142 9.16 -1.27 -9.17
C ARG A 142 9.03 0.01 -8.34
N ALA A 143 9.34 1.15 -8.95
CA ALA A 143 9.04 2.45 -8.37
C ALA A 143 8.42 3.38 -9.42
N THR A 144 7.57 4.31 -8.97
CA THR A 144 6.93 5.31 -9.83
C THR A 144 6.85 6.65 -9.12
N LYS A 145 7.00 7.72 -9.90
CA LYS A 145 6.66 9.09 -9.49
C LYS A 145 5.41 9.50 -10.26
N ALA A 146 4.48 10.17 -9.60
CA ALA A 146 3.29 10.70 -10.25
C ALA A 146 2.94 12.08 -9.72
N VAL A 147 2.32 12.88 -10.57
CA VAL A 147 1.65 14.13 -10.20
C VAL A 147 0.21 14.02 -10.66
N ILE A 148 -0.70 14.16 -9.70
CA ILE A 148 -2.15 14.12 -9.91
C ILE A 148 -2.69 15.51 -9.61
N VAL A 149 -3.49 16.05 -10.53
CA VAL A 149 -4.22 17.29 -10.30
C VAL A 149 -5.69 16.93 -10.32
N GLU A 150 -6.41 17.20 -9.24
CA GLU A 150 -7.82 16.85 -9.11
C GLU A 150 -8.60 17.96 -8.41
N LYS A 151 -9.91 17.99 -8.61
CA LYS A 151 -10.80 18.86 -7.84
C LYS A 151 -11.09 18.26 -6.46
N THR A 152 -11.57 19.10 -5.54
CA THR A 152 -12.02 18.66 -4.21
C THR A 152 -13.20 17.68 -4.22
N ASP A 153 -13.92 17.57 -5.34
CA ASP A 153 -14.98 16.58 -5.57
C ASP A 153 -14.46 15.22 -6.12
N GLY A 154 -13.14 15.08 -6.32
CA GLY A 154 -12.50 13.89 -6.84
C GLY A 154 -12.38 13.83 -8.37
N GLN A 155 -12.82 14.85 -9.10
CA GLN A 155 -12.61 14.90 -10.56
C GLN A 155 -11.12 15.10 -10.89
N VAL A 156 -10.48 14.09 -11.48
CA VAL A 156 -9.12 14.18 -12.00
C VAL A 156 -9.07 15.11 -13.23
N LEU A 157 -8.19 16.11 -13.18
CA LEU A 157 -7.97 17.12 -14.21
C LEU A 157 -6.71 16.86 -15.05
N ASP A 158 -5.62 16.44 -14.41
CA ASP A 158 -4.37 16.05 -15.07
C ASP A 158 -3.73 14.89 -14.30
N TYR A 159 -3.02 14.04 -15.04
CA TYR A 159 -2.31 12.89 -14.49
C TYR A 159 -1.03 12.65 -15.28
N LYS A 160 0.11 12.71 -14.59
CA LYS A 160 1.42 12.40 -15.15
C LYS A 160 2.11 11.39 -14.26
N SER A 161 2.61 10.31 -14.85
CA SER A 161 3.41 9.33 -14.13
C SER A 161 4.58 8.87 -14.98
N GLU A 162 5.69 8.62 -14.30
CA GLU A 162 6.90 8.08 -14.88
C GLU A 162 7.45 6.94 -14.01
N PRO A 163 8.03 5.89 -14.63
CA PRO A 163 8.78 4.90 -13.90
C PRO A 163 10.00 5.54 -13.25
N ALA A 164 10.34 5.09 -12.04
CA ALA A 164 11.58 5.47 -11.36
C ALA A 164 12.48 4.24 -11.25
N GLU A 165 13.79 4.42 -11.48
CA GLU A 165 14.75 3.33 -11.41
C GLU A 165 14.98 2.91 -9.95
N VAL A 166 14.74 1.64 -9.64
CA VAL A 166 14.87 1.10 -8.27
C VAL A 166 16.30 1.21 -7.71
N GLY A 167 17.31 1.19 -8.59
CA GLY A 167 18.72 1.34 -8.23
C GLY A 167 19.18 2.78 -8.02
N ASP A 168 18.34 3.77 -8.34
CA ASP A 168 18.65 5.18 -8.12
C ASP A 168 18.75 5.50 -6.61
N ALA A 169 19.78 6.27 -6.23
CA ALA A 169 20.06 6.58 -4.84
C ALA A 169 18.95 7.39 -4.15
N ASP A 170 18.29 8.33 -4.84
CA ASP A 170 17.15 9.10 -4.33
C ASP A 170 15.92 8.20 -4.15
N VAL A 171 15.67 7.30 -5.11
CA VAL A 171 14.56 6.34 -5.03
C VAL A 171 14.76 5.40 -3.84
N ALA A 172 15.95 4.84 -3.68
CA ALA A 172 16.30 3.98 -2.56
C ALA A 172 16.26 4.72 -1.21
N ALA A 173 16.78 5.96 -1.14
CA ALA A 173 16.75 6.77 0.06
C ALA A 173 15.31 7.06 0.51
N HIS A 174 14.43 7.43 -0.42
CA HIS A 174 13.02 7.64 -0.13
C HIS A 174 12.34 6.35 0.36
N ARG A 175 12.52 5.23 -0.34
CA ARG A 175 11.97 3.93 0.08
C ARG A 175 12.38 3.60 1.52
N ASN A 176 13.68 3.72 1.82
CA ASN A 176 14.21 3.41 3.15
C ASN A 176 13.64 4.35 4.22
N ALA A 177 13.50 5.65 3.92
CA ALA A 177 12.87 6.61 4.83
C ALA A 177 11.41 6.23 5.17
N VAL A 178 10.62 5.83 4.17
CA VAL A 178 9.23 5.37 4.38
C VAL A 178 9.20 4.06 5.17
N LEU A 179 10.09 3.10 4.85
CA LEU A 179 10.21 1.85 5.61
C LEU A 179 10.54 2.11 7.09
N ASP A 180 11.52 2.97 7.36
CA ASP A 180 11.96 3.24 8.72
C ASP A 180 10.88 3.99 9.52
N MET A 181 10.13 4.88 8.87
CA MET A 181 8.93 5.47 9.46
C MET A 181 7.92 4.39 9.87
N TRP A 182 7.61 3.42 9.01
CA TRP A 182 6.65 2.35 9.31
C TRP A 182 7.15 1.36 10.37
N LYS A 183 8.44 1.05 10.39
CA LYS A 183 9.06 0.27 11.46
C LYS A 183 8.93 0.99 12.81
N ALA A 184 9.12 2.31 12.84
CA ALA A 184 8.96 3.12 14.04
C ALA A 184 7.49 3.41 14.41
N PHE A 185 6.56 3.30 13.46
CA PHE A 185 5.15 3.62 13.67
C PHE A 185 4.51 2.72 14.73
N LYS A 186 3.82 3.35 15.67
CA LYS A 186 3.03 2.72 16.72
C LYS A 186 1.56 3.08 16.47
N PRO A 187 0.74 2.14 15.95
CA PRO A 187 -0.69 2.36 15.80
C PRO A 187 -1.30 2.73 17.16
N ALA A 188 -2.29 3.62 17.18
CA ALA A 188 -3.09 3.86 18.38
C ALA A 188 -3.73 2.53 18.81
N ALA A 189 -3.78 2.27 20.13
CA ALA A 189 -4.50 1.11 20.64
C ALA A 189 -5.97 1.19 20.20
N LYS A 190 -6.49 0.10 19.63
CA LYS A 190 -7.90 -0.04 19.26
C LYS A 190 -8.77 -0.20 20.51
#